data_AF-G4YZP6-F1
#
_entry.id   AF-G4YZP6-F1
#
_cell.length_a   1.000
_cell.length_b   1.000
_cell.length_c   1.000
_cell.angle_alpha   90.00
_cell.angle_beta   90.00
_cell.angle_gamma   90.00
#
_symmetry.space_group_name_H-M   'P 1'
#
loop_
_entity.id
_entity.type
_entity.pdbx_description
1 polymer ?
#
loop_
_entity_poly.entity_id
_entity_poly.type
_entity_poly.pdbx_seq_one_letter_code
_entity_poly.pdbx_strand_id
1 'polypeptide(L)'
;MDELTKVRTLFKKYIQQYSRLSVFFRADFTQNGLTRVNRHEVARQADRRRMIARYRNYVLMSSLETWHQHVVWLDADVEIISSHLLPKMIHSGLDIMMPTCYSMFRGAWINYDQNGWVGQRKERPADLQVNRHQNSSIH
;
A
#
# COMPACT_ATOMS: atom_id res chain seq x y z
N MET A 1 -24.00 11.56 -1.11
CA MET A 1 -22.74 12.26 -0.78
C MET A 1 -21.62 11.59 -1.57
N ASP A 2 -20.99 12.32 -2.49
CA ASP A 2 -19.86 11.81 -3.26
C ASP A 2 -18.66 11.48 -2.34
N GLU A 3 -17.76 10.59 -2.79
CA GLU A 3 -16.62 10.13 -1.99
C GLU A 3 -15.68 11.27 -1.58
N LEU A 4 -15.49 12.27 -2.45
CA LEU A 4 -14.64 13.43 -2.17
C LEU A 4 -15.22 14.27 -1.03
N THR A 5 -16.53 14.45 -0.98
CA THR A 5 -17.23 15.15 0.11
C THR A 5 -17.10 14.38 1.43
N LYS A 6 -17.19 13.05 1.40
CA LYS A 6 -16.94 12.22 2.60
C LYS A 6 -15.51 12.40 3.11
N VAL A 7 -14.52 12.30 2.22
CA VAL A 7 -13.10 12.46 2.59
C VAL A 7 -12.82 13.86 3.14
N ARG A 8 -13.36 14.92 2.52
CA ARG A 8 -13.22 16.30 3.02
C ARG A 8 -13.81 16.47 4.41
N THR A 9 -14.98 15.89 4.66
CA THR A 9 -15.63 15.93 5.98
C THR A 9 -14.79 15.23 7.04
N LEU A 10 -14.30 14.02 6.75
CA LEU A 10 -13.45 13.27 7.66
C LEU A 10 -12.12 13.98 7.90
N PHE A 11 -11.50 14.53 6.85
CA PHE A 11 -10.25 15.29 6.98
C PHE A 11 -10.40 16.46 7.95
N LYS A 12 -11.45 17.29 7.79
CA LYS A 12 -11.73 18.40 8.71
C LYS A 12 -11.95 17.93 10.15
N LYS A 13 -12.60 16.78 10.33
CA LYS A 13 -12.84 16.19 11.65
C LYS A 13 -11.55 15.74 12.35
N TYR A 14 -10.61 15.17 11.58
CA TYR A 14 -9.44 14.49 12.14
C TYR A 14 -8.14 15.28 12.07
N ILE A 15 -8.05 16.36 11.30
CA ILE A 15 -6.78 17.11 11.12
C ILE A 15 -6.16 17.56 12.44
N GLN A 16 -6.97 17.87 13.46
CA GLN A 16 -6.50 18.31 14.78
C GLN A 16 -6.00 17.16 15.67
N GLN A 17 -6.21 15.89 15.29
CA GLN A 17 -5.77 14.72 16.04
C GLN A 17 -4.36 14.25 15.65
N TYR A 18 -3.79 14.82 14.59
CA TYR A 18 -2.48 14.45 14.06
C TYR A 18 -1.62 15.69 13.93
N SER A 19 -0.32 15.56 14.21
CA SER A 19 0.66 16.63 13.96
C SER A 19 0.72 17.02 12.49
N ARG A 20 0.51 16.04 11.59
CA ARG A 20 0.38 16.23 10.15
C ARG A 20 -0.62 15.22 9.60
N LEU A 21 -1.62 15.71 8.87
CA LEU A 21 -2.55 14.89 8.09
C LEU A 21 -2.52 15.37 6.64
N SER A 22 -2.32 14.46 5.70
CA SER A 22 -2.27 14.79 4.26
C SER A 22 -3.07 13.75 3.49
N VAL A 23 -3.80 14.22 2.47
CA VAL A 23 -4.60 13.36 1.58
C VAL A 23 -4.25 13.72 0.15
N PHE A 24 -3.91 12.72 -0.65
CA PHE A 24 -3.50 12.87 -2.04
C PHE A 24 -4.59 12.31 -2.96
N PHE A 25 -5.17 13.15 -3.81
CA PHE A 25 -6.15 12.73 -4.82
C PHE A 25 -5.48 12.62 -6.18
N ARG A 26 -5.25 11.40 -6.66
CA ARG A 26 -4.64 11.18 -7.98
C ARG A 26 -5.28 9.99 -8.69
N ALA A 27 -5.33 10.08 -10.02
CA ALA A 27 -5.86 9.05 -10.92
C ALA A 27 -4.97 8.83 -12.16
N ASP A 28 -3.79 9.44 -12.21
CA ASP A 28 -2.84 9.47 -13.33
C ASP A 28 -2.19 8.12 -13.68
N PHE A 29 -2.23 7.12 -12.78
CA PHE A 29 -1.75 5.76 -13.04
C PHE A 29 -2.89 4.75 -13.20
N THR A 30 -4.15 5.21 -13.19
CA THR A 30 -5.33 4.35 -13.28
C THR A 30 -5.27 3.48 -14.53
N GLN A 31 -5.53 2.19 -14.35
CA GLN A 31 -5.59 1.24 -15.45
C GLN A 31 -6.97 1.29 -16.10
N ASN A 32 -7.00 1.42 -17.44
CA ASN A 32 -8.25 1.45 -18.19
C ASN A 32 -9.06 0.16 -17.97
N GLY A 33 -10.35 0.33 -17.65
CA GLY A 33 -11.27 -0.78 -17.41
C GLY A 33 -11.05 -1.52 -16.09
N LEU A 34 -10.16 -1.08 -15.20
CA LEU A 34 -10.08 -1.62 -13.84
C LEU A 34 -11.27 -1.10 -13.01
N THR A 35 -12.03 -2.01 -12.44
CA THR A 35 -13.21 -1.73 -11.62
C THR A 35 -13.15 -2.53 -10.31
N ARG A 36 -14.02 -2.20 -9.36
CA ARG A 36 -14.13 -2.96 -8.10
C ARG A 36 -14.50 -4.44 -8.34
N VAL A 37 -15.26 -4.72 -9.39
CA VAL A 37 -15.75 -6.07 -9.72
C VAL A 37 -14.64 -6.95 -10.28
N ASN A 38 -13.79 -6.40 -11.15
CA ASN A 38 -12.76 -7.17 -11.86
C ASN A 38 -11.36 -7.10 -11.23
N ARG A 39 -11.16 -6.34 -10.16
CA ARG A 39 -9.82 -6.15 -9.54
C ARG A 39 -9.16 -7.43 -9.01
N HIS A 40 -9.94 -8.51 -8.85
CA HIS A 40 -9.49 -9.82 -8.40
C HIS A 40 -9.19 -10.79 -9.56
N GLU A 41 -9.41 -10.38 -10.82
CA GLU A 41 -9.01 -11.17 -11.98
C GLU A 41 -7.50 -11.33 -12.03
N VAL A 42 -7.02 -12.56 -12.24
CA VAL A 42 -5.59 -12.89 -12.31
C VAL A 42 -4.90 -12.07 -13.41
N ALA A 43 -5.54 -11.94 -14.58
CA ALA A 43 -5.02 -11.17 -15.71
C ALA A 43 -4.78 -9.68 -15.39
N ARG A 44 -5.53 -9.11 -14.44
CA ARG A 44 -5.42 -7.70 -14.02
C ARG A 44 -4.43 -7.52 -12.87
N GLN A 45 -3.98 -8.59 -12.22
CA GLN A 45 -3.25 -8.52 -10.97
C GLN A 45 -1.89 -7.83 -11.13
N ALA A 46 -1.13 -8.14 -12.19
CA ALA A 46 0.20 -7.56 -12.43
C ALA A 46 0.15 -6.04 -12.65
N ASP A 47 -0.74 -5.58 -13.55
CA ASP A 47 -0.87 -4.16 -13.85
C ASP A 47 -1.46 -3.37 -12.67
N ARG A 48 -2.42 -3.97 -11.95
CA ARG A 48 -2.94 -3.40 -10.70
C ARG A 48 -1.84 -3.22 -9.66
N ARG A 49 -0.98 -4.24 -9.47
CA ARG A 49 0.16 -4.15 -8.53
C ARG A 49 1.18 -3.09 -8.96
N ARG A 50 1.46 -2.96 -10.26
CA ARG A 50 2.36 -1.92 -10.79
C ARG A 50 1.80 -0.52 -10.53
N MET A 51 0.51 -0.31 -10.79
CA MET A 51 -0.18 0.95 -10.50
C MET A 51 -0.12 1.29 -9.00
N ILE A 52 -0.48 0.35 -8.11
CA ILE A 52 -0.44 0.57 -6.65
C ILE A 52 0.98 0.89 -6.18
N ALA A 53 2.00 0.21 -6.72
CA ALA A 53 3.40 0.48 -6.38
C ALA A 53 3.80 1.93 -6.72
N ARG A 54 3.38 2.45 -7.88
CA ARG A 54 3.66 3.85 -8.25
C ARG A 54 2.98 4.85 -7.30
N TYR A 55 1.75 4.57 -6.88
CA TYR A 55 1.06 5.41 -5.89
C TYR A 55 1.70 5.35 -4.51
N ARG A 56 2.10 4.17 -4.03
CA ARG A 56 2.81 4.03 -2.75
C ARG A 56 4.16 4.76 -2.78
N ASN A 57 4.93 4.62 -3.86
CA ASN A 57 6.18 5.38 -4.03
C ASN A 57 5.94 6.88 -4.00
N TYR A 58 4.91 7.37 -4.72
CA TYR A 58 4.58 8.79 -4.73
C TYR A 58 4.23 9.31 -3.33
N VAL A 59 3.36 8.62 -2.59
CA VAL A 59 2.95 9.03 -1.24
C VAL A 59 4.16 9.03 -0.31
N LEU A 60 4.99 7.98 -0.33
CA LEU A 60 6.18 7.91 0.50
C LEU A 60 7.14 9.06 0.20
N MET A 61 7.53 9.25 -1.06
CA MET A 61 8.49 10.30 -1.44
C MET A 61 7.95 11.72 -1.22
N SER A 62 6.63 11.91 -1.20
CA SER A 62 6.00 13.23 -0.98
C SER A 62 5.74 13.53 0.50
N SER A 63 5.88 12.56 1.39
CA SER A 63 5.51 12.71 2.81
C SER A 63 6.61 12.32 3.79
N LEU A 64 7.62 11.57 3.35
CA LEU A 64 8.74 11.18 4.19
C LEU A 64 9.61 12.39 4.52
N GLU A 65 10.01 12.49 5.78
CA GLU A 65 10.83 13.56 6.32
C GLU A 65 11.95 12.92 7.13
N THR A 66 13.04 13.64 7.33
CA THR A 66 14.25 13.13 8.00
C THR A 66 14.04 12.75 9.47
N TRP A 67 12.97 13.24 10.10
CA TRP A 67 12.64 12.96 11.50
C TRP A 67 11.75 11.73 11.68
N HIS A 68 11.18 11.17 10.61
CA HIS A 68 10.40 9.93 10.70
C HIS A 68 11.32 8.74 11.00
N GLN A 69 11.07 8.05 12.12
CA GLN A 69 11.86 6.88 12.54
C GLN A 69 11.38 5.56 11.90
N HIS A 70 10.07 5.47 11.64
CA HIS A 70 9.43 4.28 11.09
C HIS A 70 8.32 4.67 10.12
N VAL A 71 8.03 3.78 9.17
CA VAL A 71 6.89 3.90 8.27
C VAL A 71 5.99 2.69 8.46
N VAL A 72 4.71 2.94 8.72
CA VAL A 72 3.68 1.90 8.72
C VAL A 72 2.82 2.03 7.48
N TRP A 73 2.68 0.94 6.73
CA TRP A 73 1.70 0.84 5.65
C TRP A 73 0.43 0.16 6.18
N LEU A 74 -0.70 0.85 6.08
CA LEU A 74 -2.00 0.34 6.46
C LEU A 74 -2.95 0.44 5.27
N ASP A 75 -3.50 -0.70 4.84
CA ASP A 75 -4.50 -0.71 3.78
C ASP A 75 -5.86 -0.26 4.35
N ALA A 76 -6.65 0.44 3.54
CA ALA A 76 -7.88 1.11 3.97
C ALA A 76 -9.04 0.15 4.33
N ASP A 77 -8.88 -1.14 4.05
CA ASP A 77 -9.81 -2.21 4.39
C ASP A 77 -9.41 -2.98 5.67
N VAL A 78 -8.40 -2.53 6.40
CA VAL A 78 -8.09 -3.02 7.75
C VAL A 78 -9.02 -2.36 8.76
N GLU A 79 -9.85 -3.17 9.43
CA GLU A 79 -10.84 -2.68 10.39
C GLU A 79 -10.32 -2.63 11.82
N ILE A 80 -9.44 -3.56 12.21
CA ILE A 80 -8.97 -3.73 13.59
C ILE A 80 -7.46 -3.90 13.59
N ILE A 81 -6.79 -3.12 14.45
CA ILE A 81 -5.36 -3.24 14.73
C ILE A 81 -5.21 -3.47 16.23
N SER A 82 -4.47 -4.51 16.62
CA SER A 82 -4.15 -4.73 18.04
C SER A 82 -3.33 -3.55 18.58
N SER A 83 -3.69 -3.03 19.75
CA SER A 83 -2.95 -1.97 20.44
C SER A 83 -1.49 -2.35 20.74
N HIS A 84 -1.18 -3.66 20.78
CA HIS A 84 0.18 -4.17 21.00
C HIS A 84 1.00 -4.34 19.71
N LEU A 85 0.38 -4.21 18.54
CA LEU A 85 1.06 -4.51 17.28
C LEU A 85 2.21 -3.54 17.00
N LEU A 86 1.95 -2.23 16.96
CA LEU A 86 2.97 -1.24 16.65
C LEU A 86 4.12 -1.24 17.66
N PRO A 87 3.88 -1.28 18.99
CA PRO A 87 4.96 -1.45 19.94
C PRO A 87 5.80 -2.69 19.67
N LYS A 88 5.19 -3.85 19.40
CA LYS A 88 5.95 -5.08 19.10
C LYS A 88 6.78 -4.95 17.82
N MET A 89 6.25 -4.31 16.78
CA MET A 89 6.99 -4.06 15.54
C MET A 89 8.22 -3.19 15.79
N ILE A 90 8.06 -2.08 16.53
CA ILE A 90 9.15 -1.15 16.85
C ILE A 90 10.24 -1.84 17.68
N HIS A 91 9.87 -2.57 18.72
CA HIS A 91 10.83 -3.24 19.62
C HIS A 91 11.50 -4.47 18.99
N SER A 92 11.05 -4.93 17.82
CA SER A 92 11.63 -6.09 17.16
C SER A 92 13.05 -5.86 16.65
N GLY A 93 13.42 -4.60 16.36
CA GLY A 93 14.69 -4.25 15.74
C GLY A 93 14.86 -4.74 14.30
N LEU A 94 13.80 -5.26 13.66
CA LEU A 94 13.83 -5.68 12.27
C LEU A 94 13.59 -4.49 11.33
N ASP A 95 14.32 -4.45 10.21
CA ASP A 95 14.16 -3.40 9.19
C ASP A 95 12.75 -3.39 8.58
N ILE A 96 12.18 -4.58 8.38
CA ILE A 96 10.86 -4.79 7.78
C ILE A 96 10.14 -5.88 8.58
N MET A 97 8.93 -5.56 9.04
CA MET A 97 8.02 -6.52 9.65
C MET A 97 6.65 -6.44 8.98
N MET A 98 6.05 -7.60 8.74
CA MET A 98 4.69 -7.73 8.22
C MET A 98 3.86 -8.58 9.19
N PRO A 99 2.75 -8.04 9.74
CA PRO A 99 1.83 -8.86 10.53
C PRO A 99 1.01 -9.80 9.63
N THR A 100 0.56 -10.90 10.20
CA THR A 100 -0.46 -11.74 9.55
C THR A 100 -1.82 -11.03 9.60
N CYS A 101 -2.47 -10.88 8.46
CA CYS A 101 -3.79 -10.26 8.34
C CYS A 101 -4.87 -11.35 8.27
N TYR A 102 -5.77 -11.37 9.25
CA TYR A 102 -6.89 -12.31 9.28
C TYR A 102 -8.19 -11.66 8.80
N SER A 103 -9.05 -12.46 8.17
CA SER A 103 -10.41 -12.07 7.80
C SER A 103 -11.39 -13.18 8.16
N MET A 104 -12.61 -12.81 8.55
CA MET A 104 -13.70 -13.76 8.79
C MET A 104 -14.37 -14.08 7.45
N PHE A 105 -14.24 -15.33 6.99
CA PHE A 105 -14.88 -15.81 5.76
C PHE A 105 -15.73 -17.03 6.07
N ARG A 106 -17.05 -16.92 5.84
CA ARG A 106 -18.02 -18.01 6.06
C ARG A 106 -17.94 -18.64 7.47
N GLY A 107 -17.75 -17.80 8.48
CA GLY A 107 -17.69 -18.24 9.90
C GLY A 107 -16.32 -18.79 10.34
N ALA A 108 -15.31 -18.76 9.47
CA ALA A 108 -13.95 -19.16 9.81
C ALA A 108 -12.96 -18.00 9.64
N TRP A 109 -11.99 -17.91 10.56
CA TRP A 109 -10.85 -17.01 10.41
C TRP A 109 -9.86 -17.59 9.42
N ILE A 110 -9.54 -16.83 8.37
CA ILE A 110 -8.56 -17.20 7.36
C ILE A 110 -7.40 -16.20 7.32
N ASN A 111 -6.19 -16.68 7.02
CA ASN A 111 -5.09 -15.78 6.66
C ASN A 111 -5.40 -15.19 5.27
N TYR A 112 -5.76 -13.91 5.28
CA TYR A 112 -6.23 -13.19 4.10
C TYR A 112 -5.07 -12.72 3.22
N ASP A 113 -4.03 -12.16 3.84
CA ASP A 113 -2.89 -11.63 3.09
C ASP A 113 -1.81 -12.69 2.87
N GLN A 114 -1.76 -13.20 1.64
CA GLN A 114 -0.80 -14.22 1.22
C GLN A 114 0.46 -13.64 0.58
N ASN A 115 0.72 -12.33 0.73
CA ASN A 115 1.93 -11.70 0.17
C ASN A 115 3.19 -11.90 1.03
N GLY A 116 3.03 -12.27 2.30
CA GLY A 116 4.15 -12.62 3.19
C GLY A 116 4.54 -14.08 3.04
N TRP A 117 5.48 -14.37 2.14
CA TRP A 117 5.99 -15.72 1.91
C TRP A 117 7.52 -15.73 1.81
N VAL A 118 8.11 -16.88 2.11
CA VAL A 118 9.54 -17.16 1.93
C VAL A 118 9.71 -17.94 0.64
N GLY A 119 10.66 -17.55 -0.20
CA GLY A 119 11.03 -18.32 -1.37
C GLY A 119 12.36 -17.88 -1.96
N GLN A 120 12.83 -18.63 -2.95
CA GLN A 120 14.09 -18.34 -3.61
C GLN A 120 13.99 -17.05 -4.42
N ARG A 121 14.96 -16.15 -4.24
CA ARG A 121 15.07 -14.95 -5.07
C ARG A 121 15.30 -15.40 -6.51
N LYS A 122 14.33 -15.16 -7.39
CA LYS A 122 14.55 -15.29 -8.83
C LYS A 122 15.46 -14.14 -9.26
N GLU A 123 16.71 -14.46 -9.58
CA GLU A 123 17.59 -13.49 -10.23
C GLU A 123 17.06 -13.22 -11.63
N ARG A 124 17.01 -11.94 -12.02
CA ARG A 124 16.69 -11.59 -13.40
C ARG A 124 17.93 -11.88 -14.25
N PRO A 125 17.79 -12.64 -15.35
CA PRO A 125 18.84 -12.79 -16.34
C PRO A 125 19.42 -11.43 -16.76
N ALA A 126 20.74 -11.34 -16.87
CA ALA A 126 21.47 -10.08 -17.06
C ALA A 126 21.07 -9.34 -18.35
N ASP A 127 20.69 -10.08 -19.38
CA ASP A 127 20.20 -9.62 -20.69
C ASP A 127 18.87 -8.85 -20.61
N LEU A 128 18.03 -9.13 -19.61
CA LEU A 128 16.75 -8.43 -19.41
C LEU A 128 16.88 -7.15 -18.55
N GLN A 129 18.06 -6.82 -18.03
CA GLN A 129 18.28 -5.64 -17.19
C GLN A 129 18.51 -4.36 -18.00
N VAL A 130 18.96 -4.47 -19.25
CA VAL A 130 19.45 -3.34 -20.07
C VAL A 130 18.31 -2.47 -20.64
N ASN A 131 17.10 -3.01 -20.84
CA ASN A 131 16.05 -2.35 -21.61
C ASN A 131 15.15 -1.35 -20.85
N ARG A 132 15.48 -0.93 -19.62
CA ARG A 132 14.65 0.04 -18.88
C ARG A 132 15.17 1.47 -18.81
N HIS A 133 16.44 1.73 -19.11
CA HIS A 133 16.97 3.09 -19.03
C HIS A 133 16.52 4.00 -20.19
N GLN A 134 15.81 3.49 -21.20
CA GLN A 134 15.34 4.29 -22.33
C GLN A 134 13.88 4.78 -22.24
N ASN A 135 13.08 4.32 -21.27
CA ASN A 135 11.65 4.69 -21.16
C ASN A 135 11.26 5.40 -19.85
N SER A 136 12.23 5.97 -19.15
CA SER A 136 12.00 6.84 -17.98
C SER A 136 12.57 8.23 -18.21
N SER A 137 12.23 8.85 -19.34
CA SER A 137 12.27 10.30 -19.47
C SER A 137 10.95 10.82 -18.91
N ILE A 138 10.98 11.20 -17.63
CA ILE A 138 9.95 12.03 -17.03
C ILE A 138 10.28 13.46 -17.48
N HIS A 139 9.47 14.02 -18.37
CA HIS A 139 9.30 15.47 -18.50
C HIS A 139 8.21 15.91 -17.54
#